data_AF-A0ABC9VFC4-F1
#
_entry.id   AF-A0ABC9VFC4-F1
#
_cell.length_a   1.000
_cell.length_b   1.000
_cell.length_c   1.000
_cell.angle_alpha   90.00
_cell.angle_beta   90.00
_cell.angle_gamma   90.00
#
_symmetry.space_group_name_H-M   'P 1'
#
loop_
_entity.id
_entity.type
_entity.pdbx_description
1 polymer ?
#
loop_
_entity_poly.entity_id
_entity_poly.type
_entity_poly.pdbx_seq_one_letter_code
_entity_poly.pdbx_strand_id
1 'polypeptide(L)' 'MGESKRNNHAQKVAGREDRLPDDEGGHLIATIFKGSGGLDNLVPMNGNLNKGEWKKLENTWAKALGQKNQ' A
#
# COMPACT_ATOMS: atom_id res chain seq x y z
N MET A 1 -1.73 -9.45 15.17
CA MET A 1 -1.69 -8.07 14.63
C MET A 1 -0.83 -8.11 13.38
N GLY A 2 -1.35 -7.57 12.27
CA GLY A 2 -0.79 -7.76 10.92
C GLY A 2 0.70 -7.44 10.86
N GLU A 3 1.47 -8.32 10.23
CA GLU A 3 2.87 -8.10 9.99
C GLU A 3 3.01 -6.86 9.11
N SER A 4 3.43 -5.74 9.69
CA SER A 4 3.82 -4.52 8.94
C SER A 4 5.06 -4.73 8.09
N LYS A 5 5.56 -5.97 7.99
CA LYS A 5 6.65 -6.35 7.10
C LYS A 5 6.12 -6.45 5.69
N ARG A 6 6.68 -5.61 4.83
CA ARG A 6 6.47 -5.62 3.39
C ARG A 6 6.70 -7.03 2.82
N ASN A 7 5.69 -7.63 2.20
CA ASN A 7 5.85 -8.89 1.48
C ASN A 7 6.09 -8.63 -0.01
N ASN A 8 7.34 -8.74 -0.44
CA ASN A 8 7.73 -8.47 -1.84
C ASN A 8 7.10 -9.44 -2.84
N HIS A 9 6.83 -10.69 -2.44
CA HIS A 9 6.16 -11.64 -3.32
C HIS A 9 4.71 -11.23 -3.53
N ALA A 10 3.98 -10.95 -2.45
CA ALA A 10 2.59 -10.49 -2.51
C ALA A 10 2.45 -9.22 -3.36
N GLN A 11 3.37 -8.27 -3.21
CA GLN A 11 3.37 -7.05 -4.03
C GLN A 11 3.64 -7.28 -5.52
N LYS A 12 4.35 -8.34 -5.88
CA LYS A 12 4.59 -8.71 -7.28
C LYS A 12 3.43 -9.49 -7.90
N VAL A 13 2.65 -10.21 -7.10
CA VAL A 13 1.57 -11.07 -7.61
C VAL A 13 0.16 -10.50 -7.42
N ALA A 14 0.02 -9.35 -6.74
CA ALA A 14 -1.24 -8.61 -6.68
C ALA A 14 -1.77 -8.30 -8.08
N GLY A 15 -3.06 -8.56 -8.31
CA GLY A 15 -3.73 -8.41 -9.61
C GLY A 15 -3.57 -9.61 -10.56
N ARG A 16 -2.57 -10.47 -10.36
CA ARG A 16 -2.31 -11.67 -11.19
C ARG A 16 -2.37 -11.37 -12.69
N GLU A 17 -3.27 -12.00 -13.43
CA GLU A 17 -3.42 -11.87 -14.89
C GLU A 17 -4.02 -10.52 -15.30
N ASP A 18 -4.77 -9.87 -14.40
CA ASP A 18 -5.39 -8.56 -14.64
C ASP A 18 -4.46 -7.39 -14.31
N ARG A 19 -3.26 -7.67 -13.77
CA ARG A 19 -2.28 -6.65 -13.40
C ARG A 19 -1.72 -5.98 -14.66
N LEU A 20 -1.80 -4.65 -14.71
CA LEU A 20 -1.20 -3.89 -15.80
C LEU A 20 0.32 -3.72 -15.60
N PRO A 21 1.10 -3.49 -16.67
CA PRO A 21 2.56 -3.34 -16.58
C PRO A 21 3.01 -2.18 -15.67
N ASP A 22 2.17 -1.16 -15.51
CA ASP A 22 2.41 0.02 -14.69
C ASP A 22 1.77 -0.06 -13.30
N ASP A 23 1.15 -1.19 -12.95
CA ASP A 23 0.63 -1.44 -11.62
C ASP A 23 1.72 -1.93 -10.65
N GLU A 24 1.63 -1.45 -9.42
CA GLU A 24 2.36 -1.92 -8.25
C GLU A 24 1.41 -2.65 -7.29
N GLY A 25 1.95 -3.45 -6.37
CA GLY A 25 1.16 -3.94 -5.22
C GLY A 25 0.96 -2.81 -4.22
N GLY A 26 -0.08 -2.01 -4.42
CA GLY A 26 -0.45 -0.89 -3.55
C GLY A 26 -1.20 -1.39 -2.31
N HIS A 27 -0.91 -0.81 -1.15
CA HIS A 27 -1.62 -1.17 0.07
C HIS A 27 -2.98 -0.46 0.13
N LEU A 28 -4.03 -1.17 0.55
CA LEU A 28 -5.31 -0.53 0.91
C LEU A 28 -5.21 0.20 2.25
N ILE A 29 -4.50 -0.40 3.21
CA ILE A 29 -4.16 0.20 4.50
C ILE A 29 -2.65 0.35 4.54
N ALA A 30 -2.19 1.61 4.57
CA ALA A 30 -0.79 1.97 4.65
C ALA A 30 -0.05 1.24 5.78
N THR A 31 1.23 0.92 5.56
CA THR A 31 2.09 0.29 6.58
C THR A 31 2.16 1.13 7.87
N ILE A 32 2.10 2.47 7.77
CA ILE A 32 2.07 3.37 8.93
C ILE A 32 0.84 3.16 9.84
N PHE A 33 -0.25 2.63 9.29
CA PHE A 33 -1.45 2.24 10.04
C PHE A 33 -1.44 0.77 10.49
N LYS A 34 -0.27 0.11 10.44
CA LYS A 34 -0.09 -1.32 10.74
C LYS A 34 -0.95 -2.24 9.87
N GLY A 35 -1.20 -1.84 8.62
CA GLY A 35 -1.83 -2.70 7.62
C GLY A 35 -1.03 -3.98 7.37
N SER A 36 -1.73 -5.06 7.00
CA SER A 36 -1.11 -6.33 6.61
C SER A 36 -0.20 -6.14 5.40
N GLY A 37 0.98 -6.76 5.38
CA GLY A 37 1.81 -6.83 4.18
C GLY A 37 1.36 -7.89 3.17
N GLY A 38 0.33 -8.67 3.47
CA GLY A 38 -0.16 -9.79 2.66
C GLY A 38 -1.09 -9.39 1.51
N LEU A 39 -1.45 -10.38 0.68
CA LEU A 39 -2.36 -10.19 -0.46
C LEU A 39 -3.76 -9.72 -0.04
N ASP A 40 -4.16 -9.97 1.20
CA ASP A 40 -5.41 -9.48 1.81
C ASP A 40 -5.50 -7.95 1.85
N ASN A 41 -4.37 -7.25 1.80
CA ASN A 41 -4.28 -5.80 1.88
C ASN A 41 -3.55 -5.19 0.66
N LEU A 42 -3.41 -5.93 -0.43
CA LEU A 42 -2.74 -5.47 -1.64
C LEU A 42 -3.66 -5.53 -2.84
N VAL A 43 -3.68 -4.44 -3.60
CA VAL A 43 -4.39 -4.32 -4.88
C VAL A 43 -3.41 -3.97 -5.99
N PRO A 44 -3.66 -4.40 -7.24
CA PRO A 44 -2.97 -3.81 -8.39
C PRO A 44 -3.36 -2.34 -8.45
N MET A 45 -2.37 -1.46 -8.28
CA MET A 45 -2.58 -0.03 -8.25
C MET A 45 -1.54 0.65 -9.13
N ASN A 46 -2.00 1.50 -10.05
CA ASN A 46 -1.14 2.27 -10.91
C ASN A 46 -0.03 2.97 -10.10
N GLY A 47 1.23 2.81 -10.51
CA GLY A 47 2.38 3.29 -9.76
C GLY A 47 2.36 4.82 -9.53
N ASN A 48 1.81 5.60 -10.46
CA ASN A 48 1.69 7.05 -10.29
C ASN A 48 0.65 7.41 -9.23
N LEU A 49 -0.48 6.69 -9.20
CA LEU A 49 -1.50 6.85 -8.16
C LEU A 49 -0.96 6.44 -6.79
N ASN A 50 -0.35 5.25 -6.70
CA ASN A 50 0.20 4.66 -5.48
C ASN A 50 1.24 5.57 -4.81
N LYS A 51 2.19 6.10 -5.60
CA LYS A 51 3.27 6.96 -5.09
C LYS A 51 2.90 8.45 -5.03
N GLY A 52 1.81 8.84 -5.68
CA GLY A 52 1.32 10.22 -5.78
C GLY A 52 0.17 10.50 -4.82
N GLU A 53 -1.04 10.66 -5.35
CA GLU A 53 -2.22 11.09 -4.60
C GLU A 53 -2.59 10.14 -3.46
N TRP A 54 -2.41 8.83 -3.65
CA TRP A 54 -2.70 7.86 -2.59
C TRP A 54 -1.76 8.05 -1.39
N LYS A 55 -0.45 8.12 -1.63
CA LYS A 55 0.54 8.43 -0.59
C LYS A 55 0.29 9.78 0.10
N LYS A 56 -0.18 10.80 -0.63
CA LYS A 56 -0.55 12.10 -0.04
C LYS A 56 -1.75 11.98 0.89
N LEU A 57 -2.77 11.20 0.52
CA LEU A 57 -3.92 10.91 1.36
C LEU A 57 -3.50 10.20 2.65
N GLU A 58 -2.68 9.14 2.55
CA GLU A 58 -2.15 8.40 3.70
C GLU A 58 -1.40 9.31 4.67
N ASN A 59 -0.53 10.19 4.16
CA ASN A 59 0.19 11.17 4.97
C ASN A 59 -0.73 12.22 5.62
N THR A 60 -1.78 12.64 4.92
CA THR A 60 -2.79 13.57 5.46
C THR A 60 -3.51 12.95 6.66
N TRP A 61 -3.93 11.70 6.53
CA TRP A 61 -4.54 10.95 7.63
C TRP A 61 -3.58 10.71 8.78
N ALA A 62 -2.31 10.37 8.50
CA ALA A 62 -1.30 10.18 9.54
C ALA A 62 -1.11 11.45 10.38
N LYS A 63 -1.05 12.62 9.71
CA LYS A 63 -0.96 13.93 10.36
C LYS A 63 -2.21 14.23 11.18
N ALA A 64 -3.41 13.98 10.65
CA ALA A 64 -4.67 14.19 11.36
C ALA A 64 -4.80 13.31 12.61
N LEU A 65 -4.23 12.11 12.57
CA LEU A 65 -4.20 11.15 13.69
C LEU A 65 -3.03 11.39 14.66
N GLY A 66 -2.22 12.45 14.46
CA GLY A 66 -1.09 12.78 15.33
C GLY A 66 0.07 11.78 15.27
N GLN A 67 0.14 10.94 14.23
CA GLN A 67 1.28 10.05 14.04
C GLN A 67 2.49 10.87 13.57
N LYS A 68 3.65 10.66 14.20
CA LYS A 68 4.91 11.19 13.69
C LYS A 68 5.31 10.33 12.49
N ASN A 69 5.34 10.92 11.30
CA ASN A 69 5.92 10.28 10.11
C ASN A 69 7.36 9.91 10.45
N GLN A 70 7.68 8.62 10.39
CA GLN A 70 9.00 8.06 10.75
C GLN A 70 9.95 8.11 9.56
#